data_AF-A0A4P9YHK2-F1
#
_entry.id   AF-A0A4P9YHK2-F1
#
_cell.length_a   1.000
_cell.length_b   1.000
_cell.length_c   1.000
_cell.angle_alpha   90.00
_cell.angle_beta   90.00
_cell.angle_gamma   90.00
#
_symmetry.space_group_name_H-M   'P 1'
#
loop_
_entity.id
_entity.type
_entity.pdbx_description
1 polymer ?
#
loop_
_entity_poly.entity_id
_entity_poly.type
_entity_poly.pdbx_seq_one_letter_code
_entity_poly.pdbx_strand_id
1 'polypeptide(L)'
;DSFALPPMPKQNRRDFGYLANCYKLNAHHSGNGKTRFLVLTKTSASCIPKDIDQVQQILERLRNDNVNTKVKTNPPKLGIIKYKFLIEHGKVVGENSNPLDETNKGNKLLQKLGWVPGTGLGLENNGIVDPVVSVIRQKRRGLGT
;
A
#
# COMPACT_ATOMS: atom_id res chain seq x y z
N ASP A 1 16.51 11.72 -7.44
CA ASP A 1 15.60 10.67 -6.90
C ASP A 1 14.19 10.86 -7.39
N SER A 2 13.52 9.77 -7.76
CA SER A 2 12.13 9.73 -8.24
C SER A 2 11.29 8.78 -7.39
N PHE A 3 9.99 9.07 -7.30
CA PHE A 3 9.02 8.32 -6.52
C PHE A 3 7.74 8.10 -7.33
N ALA A 4 7.33 6.84 -7.48
CA ALA A 4 6.12 6.46 -8.21
C ALA A 4 4.94 6.27 -7.25
N LEU A 5 3.87 7.02 -7.48
CA LEU A 5 2.62 6.84 -6.76
C LEU A 5 1.84 5.63 -7.31
N PRO A 6 0.94 5.01 -6.52
CA PRO A 6 0.08 3.95 -7.03
C PRO A 6 -0.88 4.46 -8.13
N PRO A 7 -1.35 3.58 -9.03
CA PRO A 7 -2.42 3.93 -9.96
C PRO A 7 -3.66 4.41 -9.21
N MET A 8 -4.19 5.56 -9.63
CA MET A 8 -5.31 6.22 -8.95
C MET A 8 -6.25 6.89 -9.96
N PRO A 9 -7.48 7.27 -9.55
CA PRO A 9 -8.45 7.92 -10.42
C PRO A 9 -7.89 9.17 -11.12
N LYS A 10 -8.45 9.50 -12.28
CA LYS A 10 -8.00 10.64 -13.10
C LYS A 10 -7.98 11.94 -12.29
N GLN A 11 -8.99 12.16 -11.45
CA GLN A 11 -9.11 13.37 -10.66
C GLN A 11 -7.97 13.48 -9.63
N ASN A 12 -7.76 12.44 -8.83
CA ASN A 12 -6.66 12.40 -7.86
C ASN A 12 -5.30 12.62 -8.53
N ARG A 13 -5.05 12.00 -9.71
CA ARG A 13 -3.79 12.23 -10.46
C ARG A 13 -3.59 13.70 -10.84
N ARG A 14 -4.65 14.42 -11.20
CA ARG A 14 -4.58 15.85 -11.50
C ARG A 14 -4.27 16.64 -10.24
N ASP A 15 -4.92 16.33 -9.13
CA ASP A 15 -4.71 16.99 -7.84
C ASP A 15 -3.29 16.79 -7.31
N PHE A 16 -2.73 15.58 -7.42
CA PHE A 16 -1.30 15.35 -7.15
C PHE A 16 -0.38 16.09 -8.12
N GLY A 17 -0.78 16.28 -9.38
CA GLY A 17 -0.04 17.13 -10.32
C GLY A 17 -0.03 18.60 -9.91
N TYR A 18 -1.15 19.13 -9.41
CA TYR A 18 -1.22 20.49 -8.86
C TYR A 18 -0.33 20.63 -7.63
N LEU A 19 -0.38 19.67 -6.70
CA LEU A 19 0.53 19.65 -5.55
C LEU A 19 2.00 19.64 -6.01
N ALA A 20 2.37 18.79 -6.96
CA ALA A 20 3.74 18.75 -7.46
C ALA A 20 4.22 20.11 -7.96
N ASN A 21 3.38 20.87 -8.66
CA ASN A 21 3.71 22.24 -9.08
C ASN A 21 3.90 23.18 -7.90
N CYS A 22 3.05 23.13 -6.88
CA CYS A 22 3.20 23.94 -5.66
C CYS A 22 4.55 23.67 -4.96
N TYR A 23 4.98 22.41 -4.92
CA TYR A 23 6.27 22.00 -4.34
C TYR A 23 7.45 22.08 -5.33
N LYS A 24 7.24 22.55 -6.56
CA LYS A 24 8.24 22.62 -7.65
C LYS A 24 8.92 21.28 -7.96
N LEU A 25 8.17 20.20 -7.83
CA LEU A 25 8.57 18.85 -8.23
C LEU A 25 8.29 18.65 -9.73
N ASN A 26 9.10 17.84 -10.40
CA ASN A 26 8.77 17.38 -11.74
C ASN A 26 7.77 16.22 -11.62
N ALA A 27 6.61 16.33 -12.27
CA ALA A 27 5.58 15.31 -12.26
C ALA A 27 5.25 14.85 -13.68
N HIS A 28 5.47 13.58 -13.96
CA HIS A 28 5.06 12.96 -15.22
C HIS A 28 4.14 11.78 -14.98
N HIS A 29 3.21 11.59 -15.91
CA HIS A 29 2.26 10.49 -15.82
C HIS A 29 2.78 9.31 -16.64
N SER A 30 2.82 8.14 -16.03
CA SER A 30 3.22 6.89 -16.70
C SER A 30 2.08 5.87 -16.65
N GLY A 31 2.07 4.92 -17.59
CA GLY A 31 1.00 3.92 -17.74
C GLY A 31 -0.24 4.46 -18.47
N ASN A 32 -1.28 3.62 -18.57
CA ASN A 32 -2.43 3.87 -19.44
C ASN A 32 -3.78 3.71 -18.72
N GLY A 33 -4.76 4.53 -19.10
CA GLY A 33 -6.14 4.46 -18.60
C GLY A 33 -6.25 4.31 -17.07
N LYS A 34 -6.82 3.18 -16.62
CA LYS A 34 -7.03 2.85 -15.19
C LYS A 34 -5.76 2.42 -14.45
N THR A 35 -4.68 2.10 -15.17
CA THR A 35 -3.37 1.77 -14.57
C THR A 35 -2.39 2.94 -14.69
N ARG A 36 -2.85 4.10 -15.18
CA ARG A 36 -2.02 5.31 -15.22
C ARG A 36 -1.72 5.78 -13.80
N PHE A 37 -0.46 6.10 -13.55
CA PHE A 37 0.07 6.57 -12.27
C PHE A 37 0.93 7.82 -12.47
N LEU A 38 1.28 8.49 -11.38
CA LEU A 38 2.11 9.69 -11.38
C LEU A 38 3.48 9.36 -10.81
N VAL A 39 4.54 9.83 -11.45
CA VAL A 39 5.91 9.73 -10.97
C VAL A 39 6.41 11.14 -10.67
N LEU A 40 6.85 11.34 -9.44
CA LEU A 40 7.37 12.60 -8.93
C LEU A 40 8.88 12.53 -8.85
N THR A 41 9.58 13.50 -9.39
CA THR A 41 11.04 13.59 -9.35
C THR A 41 11.45 14.87 -8.67
N LYS A 42 12.33 14.77 -7.67
CA LYS A 42 12.91 15.93 -6.99
C LYS A 42 13.80 16.71 -7.96
N THR A 43 13.68 18.03 -7.94
CA THR A 43 14.47 18.98 -8.73
C THR A 43 15.31 19.85 -7.80
N SER A 44 16.26 20.63 -8.34
CA SER A 44 16.98 21.65 -7.57
C SER A 44 16.08 22.78 -7.06
N ALA A 45 14.94 23.01 -7.72
CA ALA A 45 13.98 24.05 -7.37
C ALA A 45 12.95 23.61 -6.32
N SER A 46 12.94 22.33 -5.93
CA SER A 46 11.96 21.78 -5.00
C SER A 46 11.96 22.53 -3.67
N CYS A 47 10.81 22.99 -3.20
CA CYS A 47 10.70 23.79 -1.99
C CYS A 47 9.38 23.58 -1.27
N ILE A 48 9.30 24.06 -0.02
CA ILE A 48 8.03 24.18 0.69
C ILE A 48 7.19 25.27 0.00
N PRO A 49 5.92 25.01 -0.32
CA PRO A 49 5.05 25.95 -1.02
C PRO A 49 4.80 27.19 -0.15
N LYS A 50 4.71 28.35 -0.79
CA LYS A 50 4.39 29.62 -0.11
C LYS A 50 2.90 29.76 0.21
N ASP A 51 2.06 29.24 -0.68
CA ASP A 51 0.61 29.26 -0.53
C ASP A 51 0.14 27.95 0.11
N ILE A 52 0.09 27.96 1.44
CA ILE A 52 -0.30 26.80 2.25
C ILE A 52 -1.80 26.52 2.11
N ASP A 53 -2.62 27.56 1.93
CA ASP A 53 -4.07 27.44 1.85
C ASP A 53 -4.52 26.68 0.60
N GLN A 54 -3.94 26.98 -0.55
CA GLN A 54 -4.19 26.23 -1.78
C GLN A 54 -3.82 24.75 -1.63
N VAL A 55 -2.67 24.48 -1.03
CA VAL A 55 -2.20 23.12 -0.77
C VAL A 55 -3.16 22.38 0.15
N GLN A 56 -3.59 23.03 1.24
CA GLN A 56 -4.53 22.46 2.19
C GLN A 56 -5.89 22.18 1.53
N GLN A 57 -6.38 23.07 0.68
CA GLN A 57 -7.61 22.84 -0.08
C GLN A 57 -7.51 21.64 -1.03
N ILE A 58 -6.35 21.44 -1.69
CA ILE A 58 -6.14 20.27 -2.55
C ILE A 58 -6.10 18.98 -1.69
N LEU A 59 -5.42 19.02 -0.54
CA LEU A 59 -5.33 17.89 0.38
C LEU A 59 -6.70 17.51 0.97
N GLU A 60 -7.51 18.50 1.34
CA GLU A 60 -8.91 18.33 1.77
C GLU A 60 -9.74 17.62 0.69
N ARG A 61 -9.63 18.04 -0.57
CA ARG A 61 -10.33 17.38 -1.68
C ARG A 61 -9.90 15.91 -1.84
N LEU A 62 -8.59 15.65 -1.81
CA LEU A 62 -8.04 14.29 -1.87
C LEU A 62 -8.46 13.42 -0.68
N ARG A 63 -8.61 14.01 0.52
CA ARG A 63 -9.11 13.32 1.71
C ARG A 63 -10.60 13.00 1.57
N ASN A 64 -11.40 13.96 1.11
CA ASN A 64 -12.85 13.82 1.00
C ASN A 64 -13.26 12.83 -0.11
N ASP A 65 -12.47 12.70 -1.18
CA ASP A 65 -12.66 11.62 -2.17
C ASP A 65 -12.51 10.22 -1.55
N ASN A 66 -11.69 10.06 -0.50
CA ASN A 66 -11.59 8.80 0.26
C ASN A 66 -12.74 8.60 1.26
N VAL A 67 -13.42 9.67 1.69
CA VAL A 67 -14.52 9.61 2.67
C VAL A 67 -15.89 9.44 1.99
N ASN A 68 -16.10 10.08 0.84
CA ASN A 68 -17.31 9.94 0.03
C ASN A 68 -17.36 8.64 -0.80
N THR A 69 -16.28 7.85 -0.77
CA THR A 69 -16.39 6.41 -0.99
C THR A 69 -17.00 5.72 0.24
N LYS A 70 -18.19 6.15 0.71
CA LYS A 70 -19.20 5.21 1.23
C LYS A 70 -19.72 4.42 0.04
N VAL A 71 -18.83 3.56 -0.39
CA VAL A 71 -19.03 2.44 -1.26
C VAL A 71 -20.17 1.60 -0.65
N LYS A 72 -21.40 1.74 -1.15
CA LYS A 72 -22.29 0.57 -1.24
C LYS A 72 -21.63 -0.35 -2.26
N THR A 73 -20.69 -1.18 -1.83
CA THR A 73 -20.12 -2.18 -2.72
C THR A 73 -20.02 -3.49 -1.99
N ASN A 74 -20.70 -4.51 -2.52
CA ASN A 74 -19.98 -5.76 -2.77
C ASN A 74 -18.62 -5.35 -3.29
N PRO A 75 -17.49 -5.71 -2.62
CA PRO A 75 -16.16 -5.24 -2.98
C PRO A 75 -16.08 -5.29 -4.50
N PRO A 76 -15.69 -4.20 -5.18
CA PRO A 76 -15.72 -4.21 -6.62
C PRO A 76 -14.97 -5.48 -6.99
N LYS A 77 -15.58 -6.34 -7.81
CA LYS A 77 -14.90 -7.54 -8.30
C LYS A 77 -13.74 -7.00 -9.12
N LEU A 78 -12.67 -6.67 -8.42
CA LEU A 78 -11.40 -6.35 -8.97
C LEU A 78 -10.97 -7.68 -9.53
N GLY A 79 -11.33 -7.88 -10.80
CA GLY A 79 -10.58 -8.80 -11.63
C GLY A 79 -9.11 -8.51 -11.32
N ILE A 80 -8.42 -9.55 -10.88
CA ILE A 80 -7.05 -9.69 -10.36
C ILE A 80 -5.96 -8.99 -11.22
N ILE A 81 -6.36 -8.25 -12.26
CA ILE A 81 -5.55 -7.86 -13.41
C ILE A 81 -4.90 -6.47 -13.28
N LYS A 82 -5.28 -5.59 -12.34
CA LYS A 82 -4.79 -4.17 -12.39
C LYS A 82 -3.70 -3.76 -11.39
N TYR A 83 -3.33 -4.59 -10.43
CA TYR A 83 -2.18 -4.31 -9.53
C TYR A 83 -0.98 -5.20 -9.77
N LYS A 84 -1.05 -6.06 -10.79
CA LYS A 84 0.02 -7.01 -11.12
C LYS A 84 1.36 -6.33 -11.44
N PHE A 85 1.34 -5.05 -11.84
CA PHE A 85 2.54 -4.25 -12.13
C PHE A 85 3.12 -3.52 -10.90
N LEU A 86 2.33 -3.26 -9.86
CA LEU A 86 2.80 -2.64 -8.61
C LEU A 86 3.38 -3.67 -7.62
N ILE A 87 3.19 -4.95 -7.94
CA ILE A 87 3.66 -6.07 -7.16
C ILE A 87 5.11 -6.37 -7.57
N GLU A 88 6.03 -5.81 -6.80
CA GLU A 88 7.46 -6.08 -6.94
C GLU A 88 7.77 -7.52 -6.56
N HIS A 89 8.51 -8.21 -7.43
CA HIS A 89 9.03 -9.54 -7.13
C HIS A 89 10.00 -9.47 -5.94
N GLY A 90 9.86 -10.37 -4.97
CA GLY A 90 10.77 -10.40 -3.82
C GLY A 90 10.34 -9.48 -2.67
N LYS A 91 9.29 -8.67 -2.85
CA LYS A 91 8.73 -7.87 -1.78
C LYS A 91 8.09 -8.78 -0.72
N VAL A 92 8.44 -8.58 0.54
CA VAL A 92 7.80 -9.24 1.67
C VAL A 92 6.41 -8.66 1.91
N VAL A 93 5.42 -9.53 2.13
CA VAL A 93 4.05 -9.15 2.48
C VAL A 93 3.83 -9.40 3.96
N GLY A 94 3.19 -8.44 4.63
CA GLY A 94 2.77 -8.59 6.03
C GLY A 94 3.87 -8.31 7.06
N GLU A 95 5.05 -7.86 6.65
CA GLU A 95 6.19 -7.57 7.54
C GLU A 95 5.83 -6.63 8.69
N ASN A 96 5.11 -5.53 8.39
CA ASN A 96 4.68 -4.53 9.38
C ASN A 96 3.22 -4.71 9.80
N SER A 97 2.69 -5.92 9.70
CA SER A 97 1.32 -6.19 10.14
C SER A 97 1.26 -6.32 11.66
N ASN A 98 0.24 -5.73 12.28
CA ASN A 98 0.02 -5.89 13.71
C ASN A 98 -0.35 -7.36 14.02
N PRO A 99 0.03 -7.90 15.19
CA PRO A 99 -0.41 -9.21 15.63
C PRO A 99 -1.93 -9.36 15.61
N LEU A 100 -2.40 -10.60 15.41
CA LEU A 100 -3.82 -10.90 15.50
C LEU A 100 -4.34 -10.61 16.91
N ASP A 101 -5.42 -9.86 16.98
CA ASP A 101 -6.07 -9.52 18.25
C ASP A 101 -6.56 -10.78 19.00
N GLU A 102 -6.68 -10.70 20.32
CA GLU A 102 -7.15 -11.79 21.19
C GLU A 102 -8.61 -12.15 20.93
N THR A 103 -9.38 -11.25 20.31
CA THR A 103 -10.75 -11.54 19.90
C THR A 103 -10.83 -12.54 18.75
N ASN A 104 -9.73 -12.75 18.01
CA ASN A 104 -9.66 -13.64 16.86
C ASN A 104 -9.86 -15.11 17.26
N LYS A 105 -10.73 -15.83 16.54
CA LYS A 105 -11.06 -17.24 16.84
C LYS A 105 -9.82 -18.15 16.83
N GLY A 106 -8.87 -17.92 15.93
CA GLY A 106 -7.62 -18.67 15.85
C GLY A 106 -6.71 -18.39 17.04
N ASN A 107 -6.54 -17.13 17.43
CA ASN A 107 -5.75 -16.74 18.60
C ASN A 107 -6.32 -17.39 19.88
N LYS A 108 -7.63 -17.27 20.13
CA LYS A 108 -8.30 -17.92 21.28
C LYS A 108 -8.13 -19.43 21.29
N LEU A 109 -8.23 -20.06 20.12
CA LEU A 109 -8.06 -21.51 20.00
C LEU A 109 -6.62 -21.92 20.38
N LEU A 110 -5.62 -21.24 19.81
CA LEU A 110 -4.22 -21.52 20.10
C LEU A 110 -3.89 -21.31 21.58
N GLN A 111 -4.37 -20.22 22.17
CA GLN A 111 -4.22 -19.96 23.61
C GLN A 111 -4.87 -21.06 24.47
N LYS A 112 -6.06 -21.53 24.12
CA LYS A 112 -6.71 -22.66 24.82
C LYS A 112 -5.95 -23.99 24.70
N LEU A 113 -5.13 -24.13 23.66
CA LEU A 113 -4.26 -25.28 23.45
C LEU A 113 -2.86 -25.10 24.08
N GLY A 114 -2.67 -24.03 24.86
CA GLY A 114 -1.43 -23.78 25.60
C GLY A 114 -0.38 -22.95 24.86
N TRP A 115 -0.70 -22.40 23.68
CA TRP A 115 0.20 -21.48 22.98
C TRP A 115 0.16 -20.07 23.58
N VAL A 116 1.32 -19.45 23.73
CA VAL A 116 1.46 -18.08 24.25
C VAL A 116 1.97 -17.17 23.12
N PRO A 117 1.43 -15.96 22.94
CA PRO A 117 1.93 -15.02 21.94
C PRO A 117 3.43 -14.77 22.11
N GLY A 118 4.20 -14.97 21.03
CA GLY A 118 5.65 -14.81 21.03
C GLY A 118 6.44 -16.09 21.35
N THR A 119 5.78 -17.20 21.67
CA THR A 119 6.45 -18.51 21.80
C THR A 119 6.17 -19.41 20.59
N GLY A 120 7.02 -20.41 20.38
CA GLY A 120 6.83 -21.41 19.35
C GLY A 120 5.62 -22.31 19.66
N LEU A 121 4.95 -22.80 18.63
CA LEU A 121 3.84 -23.75 18.79
C LEU A 121 4.35 -25.14 19.22
N GLY A 122 3.61 -25.82 20.10
CA GLY A 122 3.89 -27.20 20.52
C GLY A 122 4.13 -27.35 22.02
N LEU A 123 4.17 -28.60 22.51
CA LEU A 123 4.22 -28.94 23.93
C LEU A 123 5.39 -28.26 24.68
N GLU A 124 6.55 -28.21 24.03
CA GLU A 124 7.79 -27.67 24.59
C GLU A 124 8.19 -26.31 23.97
N ASN A 125 7.25 -25.61 23.31
CA ASN A 125 7.52 -24.40 22.52
C ASN A 125 8.55 -24.57 21.39
N ASN A 126 8.80 -25.81 20.94
CA ASN A 126 9.80 -26.13 19.90
C ASN A 126 9.39 -25.74 18.47
N GLY A 127 8.21 -25.16 18.30
CA GLY A 127 7.72 -24.71 17.00
C GLY A 127 8.39 -23.44 16.52
N ILE A 128 7.95 -23.00 15.34
CA ILE A 128 8.42 -21.77 14.72
C ILE A 128 8.00 -20.58 15.58
N VAL A 129 8.98 -19.82 16.06
CA VAL A 129 8.79 -18.56 16.81
C VAL A 129 8.57 -17.40 15.84
N ASP A 130 9.45 -17.28 14.85
CA ASP A 130 9.40 -16.22 13.86
C ASP A 130 8.38 -16.55 12.75
N PRO A 131 7.36 -15.71 12.53
CA PRO A 131 6.34 -15.97 11.54
C PRO A 131 6.91 -16.27 10.15
N VAL A 132 6.28 -17.22 9.44
CA VAL A 132 6.68 -17.56 8.07
C VAL A 132 6.44 -16.36 7.15
N VAL A 133 7.54 -15.84 6.61
CA VAL A 133 7.53 -14.68 5.72
C VAL A 133 6.92 -15.04 4.37
N SER A 134 5.90 -14.29 3.93
CA SER A 134 5.32 -14.46 2.60
C SER A 134 5.94 -13.48 1.61
N VAL A 135 6.68 -14.00 0.62
CA VAL A 135 7.34 -13.19 -0.42
C VAL A 135 6.52 -13.20 -1.70
N ILE A 136 6.31 -12.03 -2.32
CA ILE A 136 5.56 -11.98 -3.57
C ILE A 136 6.36 -12.53 -4.74
N ARG A 137 5.76 -13.47 -5.48
CA ARG A 137 6.30 -14.03 -6.71
C ARG A 137 5.50 -13.60 -7.95
N GLN A 138 6.18 -13.11 -8.97
CA GLN A 138 5.58 -12.82 -10.27
C GLN A 138 5.27 -14.10 -11.05
N LYS A 139 4.17 -14.09 -11.84
CA LYS A 139 3.76 -15.26 -12.62
C LYS A 139 4.82 -15.66 -13.64
N ARG A 140 4.97 -16.97 -13.89
CA ARG A 140 5.87 -17.59 -14.88
C ARG A 140 7.38 -17.49 -14.58
N ARG A 141 7.79 -17.07 -13.37
CA ARG A 141 9.15 -17.34 -12.88
C ARG A 141 9.25 -18.75 -12.32
N GLY A 142 10.38 -19.41 -12.56
CA GLY A 142 10.74 -20.68 -11.93
C GLY A 142 10.90 -20.55 -10.41
N LEU A 143 11.24 -21.66 -9.75
CA LEU A 143 11.66 -21.65 -8.34
C LEU A 143 13.17 -21.46 -8.19
N GLY A 144 13.94 -21.61 -9.29
CA GLY A 144 15.35 -21.25 -9.37
C GLY A 144 15.51 -19.77 -9.69
N THR A 145 16.54 -19.17 -9.08
CA THR A 145 16.93 -17.76 -9.18
C THR A 145 17.11 -17.27 -10.62
#